data_AF-A0A968MWQ5-F1
#
_entry.id   AF-A0A968MWQ5-F1
#
_cell.length_a   1.000
_cell.length_b   1.000
_cell.length_c   1.000
_cell.angle_alpha   90.00
_cell.angle_beta   90.00
_cell.angle_gamma   90.00
#
_symmetry.space_group_name_H-M   'P 1'
#
loop_
_entity.id
_entity.type
_entity.pdbx_description
1 polymer ?
#
loop_
_entity_poly.entity_id
_entity_poly.type
_entity_poly.pdbx_seq_one_letter_code
_entity_poly.pdbx_strand_id
1 'polypeptide(L)' 'MLLQGQNIRFDYITTDHGLSQSVVECIYKDSRGLMWFGTRDGLNKYDGYNFVVYKFDREDSLSLDNSAVTAIEEDLTEIY' A
#
# COMPACT_ATOMS: atom_id res chain seq x y z
N MET A 1 15.46 18.38 -35.32
CA MET A 1 14.62 17.27 -34.81
C MET A 1 14.26 17.61 -33.38
N LEU A 2 13.02 18.01 -33.11
CA LEU A 2 12.57 18.35 -31.75
C LEU A 2 11.96 17.10 -31.12
N LEU A 3 12.56 16.61 -30.04
CA LEU A 3 11.96 15.58 -29.17
C LEU A 3 10.77 16.22 -28.46
N GLN A 4 9.54 15.82 -28.81
CA GLN A 4 8.39 16.15 -27.97
C GLN A 4 8.48 15.33 -26.68
N GLY A 5 8.47 16.01 -25.53
CA GLY A 5 8.49 15.36 -24.21
C GLY A 5 7.28 14.45 -24.04
N GLN A 6 7.46 13.29 -23.43
CA GLN A 6 6.37 12.36 -23.18
C GLN A 6 5.30 13.03 -22.31
N ASN A 7 4.05 12.99 -22.77
CA ASN A 7 2.90 13.42 -21.99
C ASN A 7 2.54 12.30 -21.00
N ILE A 8 3.02 12.40 -19.77
CA ILE A 8 2.75 11.42 -18.70
C ILE A 8 1.42 11.78 -18.06
N ARG A 9 0.49 10.83 -18.07
CA ARG A 9 -0.78 10.92 -17.34
C ARG A 9 -0.67 10.14 -16.03
N PHE A 10 -1.19 10.73 -14.96
CA PHE A 10 -1.31 10.08 -13.66
C PHE A 10 -2.78 9.84 -13.36
N ASP A 11 -3.07 8.65 -12.82
CA ASP A 11 -4.34 8.37 -12.17
C ASP A 11 -4.16 8.53 -10.66
N TYR A 12 -5.25 8.89 -9.98
CA TYR A 12 -5.23 9.19 -8.56
C TYR A 12 -6.00 8.12 -7.81
N ILE A 13 -5.35 7.54 -6.80
CA ILE A 13 -5.98 6.66 -5.83
C ILE A 13 -5.89 7.38 -4.48
N THR A 14 -7.05 7.62 -3.87
CA THR A 14 -7.20 8.47 -2.67
C THR A 14 -7.99 7.73 -1.59
N THR A 15 -8.25 8.41 -0.47
CA THR A 15 -9.14 7.89 0.59
C THR A 15 -10.55 7.59 0.09
N ASP A 16 -11.03 8.33 -0.92
CA ASP A 16 -12.34 8.10 -1.53
C ASP A 16 -12.40 6.78 -2.32
N HIS A 17 -11.24 6.23 -2.64
CA HIS A 17 -11.09 4.94 -3.33
C HIS A 17 -10.79 3.78 -2.38
N GLY A 18 -10.71 4.03 -1.06
CA GLY A 18 -10.51 3.01 -0.03
C GLY A 18 -9.13 3.01 0.65
N LEU A 19 -8.21 3.92 0.27
CA LEU A 19 -6.97 4.12 1.01
C LEU A 19 -7.26 4.59 2.44
N SER A 20 -6.61 4.01 3.45
CA SER A 20 -6.93 4.29 4.84
C SER A 20 -6.56 5.70 5.30
N GLN A 21 -5.49 6.28 4.74
CA GLN A 21 -4.99 7.60 5.10
C GLN A 21 -4.13 8.18 3.97
N SER A 22 -4.16 9.49 3.79
CA SER A 22 -3.57 10.17 2.61
C SER A 22 -2.05 10.30 2.61
N VAL A 23 -1.37 10.04 3.73
CA VAL A 23 0.09 10.09 3.84
C VAL A 23 0.62 8.65 3.75
N VAL A 24 1.06 8.30 2.55
CA VAL A 24 1.72 7.02 2.27
C VAL A 24 3.21 7.16 2.62
N GLU A 25 3.66 6.37 3.60
CA GLU A 25 5.04 6.37 4.11
C GLU A 25 5.91 5.34 3.36
N CYS A 26 5.31 4.23 2.89
CA CYS A 26 6.02 3.22 2.11
C CYS A 26 5.10 2.50 1.11
N ILE A 27 5.70 2.00 0.03
CA ILE A 27 5.01 1.25 -1.03
C ILE A 27 5.83 -0.01 -1.32
N TYR A 28 5.16 -1.15 -1.42
CA TYR A 28 5.76 -2.43 -1.78
C TYR A 28 4.87 -3.18 -2.77
N LYS A 29 5.45 -3.99 -3.65
CA LYS A 29 4.70 -4.91 -4.50
C LYS A 29 5.17 -6.32 -4.20
N ASP A 30 4.26 -7.18 -3.79
CA ASP A 30 4.60 -8.55 -3.45
C ASP A 30 4.85 -9.43 -4.69
N SER A 31 5.39 -10.61 -4.43
CA SER A 31 5.67 -11.66 -5.42
C SER A 31 4.42 -12.10 -6.22
N ARG A 32 3.22 -11.87 -5.70
CA ARG A 32 1.94 -12.18 -6.33
C ARG A 32 1.37 -11.03 -7.16
N GLY A 33 2.04 -9.87 -7.16
CA GLY A 33 1.65 -8.68 -7.90
C GLY A 33 0.64 -7.78 -7.18
N LEU A 34 0.34 -8.02 -5.90
CA LEU A 34 -0.49 -7.12 -5.10
C LEU A 34 0.35 -5.94 -4.63
N MET A 35 -0.28 -4.76 -4.60
CA MET A 35 0.35 -3.54 -4.12
C MET A 35 0.03 -3.35 -2.64
N TRP A 36 1.03 -2.98 -1.86
CA TRP A 36 0.92 -2.72 -0.44
C TRP A 36 1.35 -1.28 -0.16
N PHE A 37 0.54 -0.54 0.60
CA PHE A 37 0.79 0.85 0.97
C PHE A 37 0.73 0.99 2.49
N GLY A 38 1.86 1.31 3.10
CA GLY A 38 1.94 1.67 4.51
C GLY A 38 1.62 3.15 4.68
N THR A 39 0.71 3.46 5.60
CA THR A 39 0.28 4.83 5.88
C THR A 39 0.50 5.16 7.36
N ARG A 40 0.21 6.40 7.76
CA ARG A 40 0.19 6.77 9.19
C ARG A 40 -0.95 6.14 9.98
N ASP A 41 -1.95 5.58 9.31
CA ASP A 41 -3.08 4.90 9.94
C ASP A 41 -3.57 3.70 9.13
N GLY A 42 -2.74 2.66 9.09
CA GLY A 42 -3.05 1.35 8.55
C GLY A 42 -2.15 0.90 7.41
N LEU A 43 -2.18 -0.41 7.18
CA LEU A 43 -1.61 -1.09 6.04
C LEU A 43 -2.71 -1.36 5.01
N ASN A 44 -2.45 -1.03 3.75
CA ASN A 44 -3.43 -1.13 2.67
C ASN A 44 -2.93 -2.14 1.64
N LYS A 45 -3.71 -3.18 1.37
CA LYS A 45 -3.46 -4.13 0.28
C LYS A 45 -4.40 -3.85 -0.88
N TYR A 46 -3.86 -3.76 -2.08
CA TYR A 46 -4.58 -3.38 -3.28
C TYR A 46 -4.37 -4.40 -4.39
N ASP A 47 -5.46 -4.90 -4.97
CA ASP A 47 -5.44 -5.91 -6.03
C ASP A 47 -5.52 -5.32 -7.45
N GLY A 48 -5.53 -3.98 -7.57
CA GLY A 48 -5.77 -3.28 -8.84
C GLY A 48 -7.18 -2.71 -8.98
N TYR A 49 -8.10 -3.09 -8.09
CA TYR A 49 -9.50 -2.66 -8.09
C TYR A 49 -9.99 -2.26 -6.69
N ASN A 50 -9.65 -3.04 -5.66
CA ASN A 50 -10.17 -2.92 -4.30
C ASN A 50 -9.05 -2.87 -3.27
N PHE A 51 -9.33 -2.17 -2.16
CA PHE A 51 -8.49 -2.17 -0.97
C PHE A 51 -9.00 -3.14 0.10
N VAL A 52 -8.07 -3.80 0.75
CA VAL A 52 -8.23 -4.38 2.08
C VAL A 52 -7.37 -3.59 3.05
N VAL A 53 -7.96 -3.08 4.12
CA VAL A 53 -7.31 -2.23 5.11
C VAL A 53 -7.10 -3.00 6.40
N TYR A 54 -5.85 -3.01 6.89
CA TYR A 54 -5.47 -3.55 8.20
C TYR A 54 -5.13 -2.38 9.12
N LYS A 55 -5.72 -2.32 10.31
CA LYS A 55 -5.49 -1.28 11.32
C LYS A 55 -5.09 -1.88 12.66
N PHE A 56 -4.53 -1.05 13.53
CA PHE A 56 -4.41 -1.37 14.94
C PHE A 56 -5.81 -1.37 15.57
N ASP A 57 -6.11 -2.43 16.32
CA ASP A 57 -7.28 -2.56 17.17
C ASP A 57 -6.83 -3.08 18.54
N ARG A 58 -7.13 -2.29 19.59
CA ARG A 58 -6.71 -2.60 20.96
C ARG A 58 -7.32 -3.89 21.49
N GLU A 59 -8.50 -4.26 20.99
CA GLU A 59 -9.24 -5.44 21.46
C GLU A 59 -8.95 -6.69 20.62
N ASP A 60 -8.20 -6.55 19.52
CA ASP A 60 -7.80 -7.67 18.65
C ASP A 60 -6.27 -7.84 18.64
N SER A 61 -5.79 -8.87 19.33
CA SER A 61 -4.37 -9.21 19.40
C SER A 61 -3.78 -9.70 18.07
N LEU A 62 -4.61 -9.97 17.06
CA LEU A 62 -4.17 -10.33 15.71
C LEU A 62 -4.12 -9.12 14.77
N SER A 63 -4.49 -7.94 15.26
CA SER A 63 -4.40 -6.69 14.50
C SER A 63 -2.95 -6.16 14.46
N LEU A 64 -2.73 -5.05 13.76
CA LEU A 64 -1.41 -4.42 13.75
C LEU A 64 -1.06 -3.93 15.16
N ASP A 65 0.21 -4.04 15.58
CA ASP A 65 0.67 -3.50 16.86
C ASP A 65 0.73 -1.95 16.90
N ASN A 66 0.74 -1.31 15.73
CA ASN A 66 0.76 0.15 15.58
C ASN A 66 0.02 0.57 14.30
N SER A 67 -0.65 1.72 14.36
CA SER A 67 -1.32 2.33 13.20
C SER A 67 -0.34 2.80 12.12
N ALA A 68 0.85 3.28 12.49
CA ALA A 68 1.82 3.80 11.53
C ALA A 68 2.67 2.67 10.93
N VAL A 69 2.68 2.56 9.60
CA VAL A 69 3.44 1.55 8.86
C VAL A 69 4.45 2.24 7.94
N THR A 70 5.71 2.21 8.33
CA THR A 70 6.80 2.97 7.69
C THR A 70 7.70 2.13 6.79
N ALA A 71 7.63 0.80 6.88
CA ALA A 71 8.36 -0.12 6.03
C ALA A 71 7.57 -1.42 5.86
N ILE A 72 7.71 -2.04 4.70
CA ILE A 72 7.11 -3.32 4.34
C ILE A 72 8.19 -4.13 3.63
N GLU A 73 8.38 -5.36 4.06
CA GLU A 73 9.29 -6.32 3.44
C GLU A 73 8.59 -7.67 3.40
N GLU A 74 8.51 -8.26 2.21
CA GLU A 74 8.07 -9.64 2.05
C GLU A 74 9.20 -10.56 2.48
N ASP A 75 8.87 -11.55 3.30
CA ASP A 75 9.83 -12.60 3.64
C ASP A 75 10.23 -13.36 2.36
N LEU A 76 11.53 -13.45 2.12
CA LEU A 76 12.11 -14.14 0.97
C LEU A 76 12.30 -15.64 1.22
N THR A 77 11.78 -16.18 2.33
CA THR A 77 11.97 -17.57 2.71
C THR A 77 11.21 -18.53 1.77
N GLU A 78 11.97 -19.00 0.78
CA GLU A 78 11.85 -20.23 -0.03
C GLU A 78 10.53 -20.48 -0.77
N ILE A 79 10.53 -20.04 -2.03
CA ILE A 79 9.81 -20.70 -3.12
C ILE A 79 10.53 -22.05 -3.39
N TYR A 80 10.19 -23.11 -2.65
CA TYR A 80 10.44 -24.52 -3.03
C TYR A 80 9.29 -25.42 -2.59
#